data_AF-A0A2E5WCV9-F1
#
_entry.id   AF-A0A2E5WCV9-F1
#
_cell.length_a   1.000
_cell.length_b   1.000
_cell.length_c   1.000
_cell.angle_alpha   90.00
_cell.angle_beta   90.00
_cell.angle_gamma   90.00
#
_symmetry.space_group_name_H-M   'P 1'
#
loop_
_entity.id
_entity.type
_entity.pdbx_description
1 polymer ?
#
loop_
_entity_poly.entity_id
_entity_poly.type
_entity_poly.pdbx_seq_one_letter_code
_entity_poly.pdbx_strand_id
1 'polypeptide(L)'
;MVSSWPSSSPCPCRRSLRRARETPQLAEAPRSPSSCRHWSRSACIRFSHSPSPPPDEKRRSLLRLLGFIFILVSLMVGIGSNLSSFIDAPSLIFVIPGALALLLFAGQGVGNMFGAVFSADATSEQLTAAADAWEHTGIYAQAMGGIGTIIGLVIILKTMDDPAALGPGMAVALLTVFYGLFVAYAVALPLQTRLRSRAAG
;
A
#
# COMPACT_ATOMS: atom_id res chain seq x y z
N MET A 1 31.71 -14.18 -26.18
CA MET A 1 31.78 -13.39 -27.43
C MET A 1 30.47 -12.62 -27.57
N VAL A 2 30.52 -11.30 -27.44
CA VAL A 2 29.35 -10.41 -27.56
C VAL A 2 29.02 -10.30 -29.05
N SER A 3 28.03 -11.06 -29.53
CA SER A 3 27.50 -10.87 -30.88
C SER A 3 26.72 -9.55 -30.89
N SER A 4 27.39 -8.47 -31.29
CA SER A 4 26.76 -7.18 -31.59
C SER A 4 25.67 -7.37 -32.66
N TRP A 5 24.61 -6.57 -32.57
CA TRP A 5 23.52 -6.61 -33.54
C TRP A 5 23.98 -6.05 -34.90
N PRO A 6 23.68 -6.73 -36.03
CA PRO A 6 23.98 -6.21 -37.37
C PRO A 6 23.19 -4.93 -37.66
N SER A 7 23.85 -3.99 -38.34
CA SER A 7 23.41 -2.59 -38.54
C SER A 7 22.14 -2.40 -39.36
N SER A 8 21.63 -3.44 -40.03
CA SER A 8 20.53 -3.37 -41.00
C SER A 8 19.19 -3.91 -40.51
N SER A 9 19.12 -4.56 -39.33
CA SER A 9 17.85 -5.08 -38.81
C SER A 9 17.07 -4.00 -38.05
N PRO A 10 15.75 -3.81 -38.32
CA PRO A 10 14.91 -2.90 -37.54
C PRO A 10 14.94 -3.30 -36.07
N CYS A 11 15.25 -2.35 -35.18
CA CYS A 11 15.19 -2.59 -33.73
C CYS A 11 13.77 -3.05 -33.34
N PRO A 12 13.57 -4.29 -32.88
CA PRO A 12 12.24 -4.79 -32.53
C PRO A 12 11.68 -4.09 -31.26
N CYS A 13 12.51 -3.37 -30.52
CA CYS A 13 12.20 -2.79 -29.21
C CYS A 13 11.78 -1.31 -29.23
N ARG A 14 11.46 -0.70 -30.38
CA ARG A 14 11.05 0.73 -30.39
C ARG A 14 9.72 0.96 -29.66
N ARG A 15 8.81 -0.02 -29.64
CA ARG A 15 7.54 0.03 -28.88
C ARG A 15 7.72 -0.28 -27.39
N SER A 16 8.65 -1.17 -27.01
CA SER A 16 8.90 -1.53 -25.61
C SER A 16 9.67 -0.45 -24.83
N LEU A 17 10.42 0.42 -25.52
CA LEU A 17 11.10 1.57 -24.92
C LEU A 17 10.16 2.68 -24.42
N ARG A 18 8.93 2.80 -24.96
CA ARG A 18 7.92 3.71 -24.38
C ARG A 18 7.45 3.19 -23.03
N ARG A 19 7.15 1.89 -22.93
CA ARG A 19 6.72 1.21 -21.69
C ARG A 19 7.80 1.23 -20.60
N ALA A 20 9.08 1.20 -20.98
CA ALA A 20 10.19 1.23 -20.03
C ALA A 20 10.39 2.58 -19.32
N ARG A 21 9.85 3.68 -19.85
CA ARG A 21 9.92 5.01 -19.19
C ARG A 21 8.97 5.16 -18.01
N GLU A 22 7.96 4.31 -17.91
CA GLU A 22 6.84 4.47 -16.95
C GLU A 22 7.07 3.70 -15.65
N THR A 23 8.05 2.78 -15.61
CA THR A 23 8.42 2.01 -14.40
C THR A 23 9.73 2.51 -13.79
N PRO A 24 9.72 3.10 -12.57
CA PRO A 24 10.92 3.62 -11.90
C PRO A 24 11.98 2.56 -11.54
N GLN A 25 11.61 1.27 -11.54
CA GLN A 25 12.54 0.17 -11.20
C GLN A 25 13.54 -0.19 -12.30
N LEU A 26 13.52 0.47 -13.46
CA LEU A 26 14.42 0.18 -14.57
C LEU A 26 15.49 1.27 -14.73
N ALA A 27 16.38 1.40 -13.73
CA ALA A 27 17.54 2.29 -13.77
C ALA A 27 18.50 1.98 -14.94
N GLU A 28 18.44 0.77 -15.50
CA GLU A 28 19.28 0.30 -16.62
C GLU A 28 18.66 0.47 -18.02
N ALA A 29 17.44 1.02 -18.15
CA ALA A 29 16.82 1.14 -19.47
C ALA A 29 17.58 2.15 -20.36
N PRO A 30 17.86 1.81 -21.64
CA PRO A 30 18.65 2.67 -22.51
C PRO A 30 17.87 3.97 -22.82
N ARG A 31 18.45 5.10 -22.42
CA ARG A 31 17.82 6.43 -22.52
C ARG A 31 17.68 6.95 -23.96
N SER A 32 18.38 6.35 -24.94
CA SER A 32 18.38 6.77 -26.35
C SER A 32 18.38 5.60 -27.35
N PRO A 33 17.88 5.81 -28.59
CA PRO A 33 17.91 4.79 -29.65
C PRO A 33 19.33 4.34 -30.05
N SER A 34 20.34 5.21 -29.86
CA SER A 34 21.73 4.89 -30.20
C SER A 34 22.39 3.95 -29.17
N SER A 35 21.91 3.95 -27.92
CA SER A 35 22.40 3.10 -26.83
C SER A 35 22.01 1.62 -26.99
N CYS A 36 20.95 1.31 -27.75
CA CYS A 36 20.54 -0.07 -28.04
C CYS A 36 21.59 -0.88 -28.81
N ARG A 37 22.52 -0.25 -29.52
CA ARG A 37 23.58 -0.93 -30.30
C ARG A 37 24.60 -1.68 -29.43
N HIS A 38 24.80 -1.25 -28.18
CA HIS A 38 25.72 -1.89 -27.24
C HIS A 38 25.07 -2.97 -26.38
N TRP A 39 23.76 -3.18 -26.51
CA TRP A 39 23.04 -4.16 -25.72
C TRP A 39 23.12 -5.54 -26.37
N SER A 40 23.62 -6.52 -25.62
CA SER A 40 23.70 -7.91 -26.07
C SER A 40 22.32 -8.46 -26.46
N ARG A 41 22.25 -9.29 -27.52
CA ARG A 41 21.04 -10.04 -27.91
C ARG A 41 20.35 -10.71 -26.72
N SER A 42 21.13 -11.29 -25.80
CA SER A 42 20.61 -11.95 -24.60
C SER A 42 20.00 -10.99 -23.57
N ALA A 43 20.44 -9.73 -23.49
CA ALA A 43 19.83 -8.73 -22.62
C ALA A 43 18.47 -8.26 -23.18
N CYS A 44 18.39 -8.06 -24.50
CA CYS A 44 17.17 -7.68 -25.20
C CYS A 44 16.06 -8.74 -25.07
N ILE A 45 16.43 -10.02 -25.25
CA ILE A 45 15.52 -11.16 -25.08
C ILE A 45 15.05 -11.29 -23.63
N ARG A 46 15.95 -11.06 -22.66
CA ARG A 46 15.60 -11.06 -21.23
C ARG A 46 14.62 -9.94 -20.87
N PHE A 47 14.74 -8.80 -21.53
CA PHE A 47 13.84 -7.65 -21.34
C PHE A 47 12.48 -7.84 -22.00
N SER A 48 12.39 -8.51 -23.16
CA SER A 48 11.10 -8.89 -23.77
C SER A 48 10.34 -9.96 -22.97
N HIS A 49 11.05 -10.66 -22.09
CA HIS A 49 10.51 -11.69 -21.20
C HIS A 49 10.31 -11.19 -19.76
N SER A 50 10.27 -9.86 -19.52
CA SER A 50 9.76 -9.38 -18.24
C SER A 50 8.33 -9.90 -18.06
N PRO A 51 8.03 -10.64 -16.98
CA PRO A 51 6.70 -11.17 -16.78
C PRO A 51 5.75 -9.98 -16.66
N SER A 52 4.79 -9.87 -17.59
CA SER A 52 3.60 -9.06 -17.36
C SER A 52 2.99 -9.50 -16.03
N PRO A 53 2.56 -8.58 -15.15
CA PRO A 53 1.86 -8.96 -13.94
C PRO A 53 0.67 -9.85 -14.34
N PRO A 54 0.58 -11.08 -13.79
CA PRO A 54 -0.42 -12.04 -14.22
C PRO A 54 -1.84 -11.48 -14.02
N PRO A 55 -2.80 -11.74 -14.94
CA PRO A 55 -4.18 -11.23 -14.90
C PRO A 55 -5.04 -11.78 -13.73
N ASP A 56 -4.41 -12.51 -12.81
CA ASP A 56 -4.96 -13.03 -11.56
C ASP A 56 -4.91 -11.99 -10.43
N GLU A 57 -4.23 -10.85 -10.57
CA GLU A 57 -4.06 -9.85 -9.50
C GLU A 57 -5.36 -9.48 -8.74
N LYS A 58 -6.48 -9.31 -9.45
CA LYS A 58 -7.78 -9.08 -8.80
C LYS A 58 -8.18 -10.23 -7.87
N ARG A 59 -7.94 -11.48 -8.26
CA ARG A 59 -8.21 -12.69 -7.47
C ARG A 59 -7.26 -12.84 -6.29
N ARG A 60 -5.97 -12.53 -6.45
CA ARG A 60 -4.98 -12.53 -5.35
C ARG A 60 -5.21 -11.41 -4.32
N SER A 61 -5.50 -10.18 -4.76
CA SER A 61 -5.79 -9.06 -3.85
C SER A 61 -7.12 -9.27 -3.13
N LEU A 62 -8.12 -9.83 -3.82
CA LEU A 62 -9.39 -10.21 -3.20
C LEU A 62 -9.20 -11.38 -2.22
N LEU A 63 -8.36 -12.36 -2.51
CA LEU A 63 -8.04 -13.45 -1.58
C LEU A 63 -7.31 -12.96 -0.32
N ARG A 64 -6.38 -12.00 -0.45
CA ARG A 64 -5.72 -11.36 0.71
C ARG A 64 -6.71 -10.57 1.56
N LEU A 65 -7.56 -9.77 0.93
CA LEU A 65 -8.61 -9.02 1.62
C LEU A 65 -9.61 -9.94 2.32
N LEU A 66 -10.08 -10.98 1.63
CA LEU A 66 -11.05 -11.93 2.14
C LEU A 66 -10.44 -12.80 3.24
N GLY A 67 -9.16 -13.16 3.15
CA GLY A 67 -8.41 -13.80 4.22
C GLY A 67 -8.27 -12.91 5.46
N PHE A 68 -7.94 -11.63 5.28
CA PHE A 68 -7.86 -10.68 6.39
C PHE A 68 -9.22 -10.47 7.06
N ILE A 69 -10.29 -10.29 6.28
CA ILE A 69 -11.67 -10.19 6.78
C ILE A 69 -12.09 -11.49 7.48
N PHE A 70 -11.75 -12.67 6.95
CA PHE A 70 -12.10 -13.94 7.57
C PHE A 70 -11.37 -14.16 8.90
N ILE A 71 -10.08 -13.83 8.98
CA ILE A 71 -9.31 -13.85 10.24
C ILE A 71 -9.96 -12.91 11.25
N LEU A 72 -10.35 -11.72 10.81
CA LEU A 72 -10.95 -10.70 11.66
C LEU A 72 -12.35 -11.10 12.16
N VAL A 73 -13.20 -11.61 11.27
CA VAL A 73 -14.53 -12.14 11.62
C VAL A 73 -14.40 -13.36 12.52
N SER A 74 -13.43 -14.24 12.28
CA SER A 74 -13.16 -15.39 13.16
C SER A 74 -12.70 -14.94 14.55
N LEU A 75 -11.88 -13.89 14.65
CA LEU A 75 -11.47 -13.30 15.92
C LEU A 75 -12.68 -12.70 16.66
N MET A 76 -13.55 -11.98 15.95
CA MET A 76 -14.75 -11.37 16.52
C MET A 76 -15.77 -12.42 16.99
N VAL A 77 -16.03 -13.44 16.18
CA VAL A 77 -16.98 -14.52 16.50
C VAL A 77 -16.42 -15.44 17.60
N GLY A 78 -15.10 -15.64 17.66
CA GLY A 78 -14.45 -16.49 18.64
C GLY A 78 -14.52 -15.99 20.09
N ILE A 79 -14.77 -14.69 20.31
CA ILE A 79 -14.84 -14.09 21.65
C ILE A 79 -16.28 -14.05 22.19
N GLY A 80 -17.29 -14.27 21.34
CA GLY A 80 -18.70 -14.32 21.76
C GLY A 80 -19.24 -13.01 22.34
N SER A 81 -18.54 -11.89 22.13
CA SER A 81 -18.88 -10.58 22.68
C SER A 81 -19.65 -9.69 21.70
N ASN A 82 -20.42 -8.74 22.24
CA ASN A 82 -21.19 -7.79 21.47
C ASN A 82 -20.27 -6.84 20.67
N LEU A 83 -20.63 -6.54 19.41
CA LEU A 83 -19.93 -5.58 18.54
C LEU A 83 -19.67 -4.22 19.21
N SER A 84 -20.55 -3.82 20.14
CA SER A 84 -20.42 -2.56 20.89
C SER A 84 -19.20 -2.50 21.80
N SER A 85 -18.64 -3.64 22.22
CA SER A 85 -17.44 -3.67 23.08
C SER A 85 -16.15 -3.46 22.30
N PHE A 86 -16.17 -3.68 20.97
CA PHE A 86 -15.02 -3.43 20.11
C PHE A 86 -15.01 -2.01 19.56
N ILE A 87 -16.18 -1.38 19.39
CA ILE A 87 -16.31 0.01 18.92
C ILE A 87 -16.11 0.95 20.12
N ASP A 88 -14.84 1.17 20.47
CA ASP A 88 -14.45 2.16 21.46
C ASP A 88 -14.31 3.54 20.78
N ALA A 89 -15.24 4.45 21.11
CA ALA A 89 -15.28 5.80 20.55
C ALA A 89 -13.96 6.60 20.77
N PRO A 90 -13.32 6.56 21.96
CA PRO A 90 -11.99 7.12 22.17
C PRO A 90 -10.97 6.60 21.14
N SER A 91 -10.88 5.28 20.96
CA SER A 91 -9.91 4.67 20.05
C SER A 91 -10.10 5.10 18.59
N LEU A 92 -11.35 5.18 18.11
CA LEU A 92 -11.65 5.63 16.75
C LEU A 92 -11.33 7.13 16.54
N ILE A 93 -11.60 7.96 17.54
CA ILE A 93 -11.28 9.40 17.53
C ILE A 93 -9.77 9.65 17.56
N PHE A 94 -8.95 8.72 18.06
CA PHE A 94 -7.50 8.86 17.97
C PHE A 94 -6.93 8.37 16.64
N VAL A 95 -7.35 7.19 16.18
CA VAL A 95 -6.71 6.55 15.02
C VAL A 95 -7.08 7.25 13.71
N ILE A 96 -8.36 7.58 13.48
CA ILE A 96 -8.79 8.15 12.19
C ILE A 96 -8.25 9.58 11.99
N PRO A 97 -8.43 10.52 12.94
CA PRO A 97 -7.85 11.86 12.84
C PRO A 97 -6.33 11.85 12.91
N GLY A 98 -5.71 10.96 13.70
CA GLY A 98 -4.25 10.89 13.78
C GLY A 98 -3.61 10.40 12.48
N ALA A 99 -4.20 9.38 11.83
CA ALA A 99 -3.73 8.93 10.53
C ALA A 99 -3.91 10.01 9.45
N LEU A 100 -5.04 10.75 9.50
CA LEU A 100 -5.29 11.88 8.61
C LEU A 100 -4.34 13.06 8.87
N ALA A 101 -4.06 13.38 10.14
CA ALA A 101 -3.16 14.46 10.53
C ALA A 101 -1.73 14.17 10.08
N LEU A 102 -1.25 12.93 10.22
CA LEU A 102 0.05 12.52 9.70
C LEU A 102 0.12 12.60 8.18
N LEU A 103 -0.97 12.26 7.49
CA LEU A 103 -1.08 12.43 6.03
C LEU A 103 -0.96 13.90 5.60
N LEU A 104 -1.66 14.80 6.30
CA LEU A 104 -1.60 16.24 6.05
C LEU A 104 -0.21 16.80 6.37
N PHE A 105 0.41 16.34 7.46
CA PHE A 105 1.76 16.74 7.85
C PHE A 105 2.81 16.25 6.84
N ALA A 106 2.62 15.07 6.26
CA ALA A 106 3.45 14.54 5.18
C ALA A 106 3.34 15.32 3.86
N GLY A 107 2.46 16.35 3.79
CA GLY A 107 2.28 17.19 2.61
C GLY A 107 1.66 16.45 1.42
N GLN A 108 1.14 15.24 1.63
CA GLN A 108 0.49 14.44 0.60
C GLN A 108 -0.91 15.04 0.38
N GLY A 109 -1.15 15.65 -0.78
CA GLY A 109 -2.45 16.24 -1.11
C GLY A 109 -3.56 15.19 -1.11
N VAL A 110 -4.29 15.07 0.01
CA VAL A 110 -5.35 14.06 0.23
C VAL A 110 -6.43 14.13 -0.85
N GLY A 111 -6.75 15.33 -1.34
CA GLY A 111 -7.69 15.53 -2.44
C GLY A 111 -7.26 14.84 -3.74
N ASN A 112 -5.96 14.89 -4.07
CA ASN A 112 -5.43 14.25 -5.27
C ASN A 112 -5.34 12.72 -5.08
N MET A 113 -5.10 12.25 -3.85
CA MET A 113 -5.06 10.83 -3.52
C MET A 113 -6.42 10.14 -3.74
N PHE A 114 -7.49 10.68 -3.17
CA PHE A 114 -8.83 10.11 -3.36
C PHE A 114 -9.37 10.38 -4.76
N GLY A 115 -9.08 11.55 -5.33
CA GLY A 115 -9.46 11.89 -6.71
C GLY A 115 -8.95 10.85 -7.71
N ALA A 116 -7.68 10.45 -7.62
CA ALA A 116 -7.08 9.44 -8.50
C ALA A 116 -7.65 8.02 -8.34
N VAL A 117 -8.23 7.69 -7.17
CA VAL A 117 -8.89 6.40 -6.95
C VAL A 117 -10.22 6.33 -7.71
N PHE A 118 -10.99 7.42 -7.67
CA PHE A 118 -12.34 7.47 -8.24
C PHE A 118 -12.37 7.96 -9.70
N SER A 119 -11.32 8.62 -10.19
CA SER A 119 -11.23 8.99 -11.60
C SER A 119 -10.90 7.78 -12.48
N ALA A 120 -11.70 7.59 -13.54
CA ALA A 120 -11.46 6.55 -14.54
C ALA A 120 -10.26 6.91 -15.44
N ASP A 121 -10.09 8.20 -15.75
CA ASP A 121 -9.11 8.75 -16.71
C ASP A 121 -7.87 9.38 -16.04
N ALA A 122 -7.42 8.84 -14.91
CA ALA A 122 -6.21 9.33 -14.25
C ALA A 122 -4.94 9.04 -15.10
N THR A 123 -4.03 10.01 -15.18
CA THR A 123 -2.72 9.83 -15.82
C THR A 123 -1.88 8.80 -15.06
N SER A 124 -1.00 8.06 -15.74
CA SER A 124 -0.09 7.09 -15.11
C SER A 124 0.74 7.69 -13.96
N GLU A 125 1.21 8.94 -14.13
CA GLU A 125 1.90 9.70 -13.08
C GLU A 125 1.03 9.96 -11.84
N GLN A 126 -0.26 10.26 -12.03
CA GLN A 126 -1.21 10.45 -10.92
C GLN A 126 -1.51 9.14 -10.21
N LEU A 127 -1.61 8.03 -10.95
CA LEU A 127 -1.85 6.70 -10.38
C LEU A 127 -0.65 6.23 -9.55
N THR A 128 0.59 6.48 -9.99
CA THR A 128 1.79 6.18 -9.21
C THR A 128 1.88 7.03 -7.95
N ALA A 129 1.65 8.34 -8.07
CA ALA A 129 1.67 9.25 -6.92
C ALA A 129 0.58 8.88 -5.90
N ALA A 130 -0.62 8.53 -6.37
CA ALA A 130 -1.69 8.07 -5.49
C ALA A 130 -1.35 6.73 -4.82
N ALA A 131 -0.75 5.78 -5.55
CA ALA A 131 -0.33 4.51 -4.97
C ALA A 131 0.69 4.69 -3.83
N ASP A 132 1.65 5.58 -4.02
CA ASP A 132 2.67 5.90 -3.00
C ASP A 132 2.03 6.60 -1.79
N ALA A 133 1.06 7.50 -2.01
CA ALA A 133 0.31 8.12 -0.92
C ALA A 133 -0.50 7.09 -0.10
N TRP A 134 -1.09 6.07 -0.74
CA TRP A 134 -1.76 4.98 -0.04
C TRP A 134 -0.78 4.08 0.74
N GLU A 135 0.43 3.86 0.22
CA GLU A 135 1.49 3.15 0.96
C GLU A 135 1.85 3.90 2.25
N HIS A 136 2.09 5.21 2.14
CA HIS A 136 2.35 6.06 3.31
C HIS A 136 1.18 6.09 4.29
N THR A 137 -0.06 6.09 3.79
CA THR A 137 -1.26 6.01 4.63
C THR A 137 -1.27 4.75 5.49
N GLY A 138 -0.89 3.60 4.93
CA GLY A 138 -0.78 2.35 5.69
C GLY A 138 0.29 2.42 6.78
N ILE A 139 1.46 3.00 6.47
CA ILE A 139 2.55 3.18 7.43
C ILE A 139 2.13 4.13 8.56
N TYR A 140 1.47 5.24 8.25
CA TYR A 140 1.00 6.20 9.24
C TYR A 140 -0.12 5.65 10.12
N ALA A 141 -1.06 4.90 9.54
CA ALA A 141 -2.10 4.21 10.31
C ALA A 141 -1.50 3.20 11.29
N GLN A 142 -0.49 2.43 10.87
CA GLN A 142 0.22 1.51 11.75
C GLN A 142 1.03 2.23 12.84
N ALA A 143 1.69 3.34 12.50
CA ALA A 143 2.45 4.16 13.45
C ALA A 143 1.53 4.76 14.52
N MET A 144 0.33 5.20 14.15
CA MET A 144 -0.70 5.67 15.10
C MET A 144 -1.15 4.57 16.06
N GLY A 145 -1.23 3.32 15.62
CA GLY A 145 -1.48 2.18 16.52
C GLY A 145 -0.39 2.01 17.59
N GLY A 146 0.87 2.25 17.22
CA GLY A 146 1.98 2.28 18.17
C GLY A 146 1.85 3.42 19.19
N ILE A 147 1.49 4.63 18.74
CA ILE A 147 1.23 5.78 19.63
C ILE A 147 0.06 5.49 20.58
N GLY A 148 -1.00 4.84 20.10
CA GLY A 148 -2.15 4.44 20.92
C GLY A 148 -1.78 3.48 22.06
N THR A 149 -0.79 2.60 21.85
CA THR A 149 -0.27 1.73 22.91
C THR A 149 0.40 2.52 24.04
N ILE A 150 1.18 3.55 23.67
CA ILE A 150 1.84 4.42 24.65
C ILE A 150 0.80 5.20 25.46
N ILE A 151 -0.22 5.75 24.79
CA ILE A 151 -1.31 6.48 25.46
C ILE A 151 -2.08 5.53 26.39
N GLY A 152 -2.42 4.32 25.95
CA GLY A 152 -3.10 3.32 26.77
C GLY A 152 -2.28 2.94 28.00
N LEU A 153 -0.95 2.80 27.87
CA LEU A 153 -0.06 2.55 29.00
C LEU A 153 -0.06 3.71 30.02
N VAL A 154 -0.10 4.96 29.54
CA VAL A 154 -0.22 6.14 30.42
C VAL A 154 -1.52 6.13 31.21
N ILE A 155 -2.64 5.71 30.59
CA ILE A 155 -3.94 5.61 31.26
C ILE A 155 -3.91 4.54 32.36
N ILE A 156 -3.31 3.38 32.06
CA ILE A 156 -3.14 2.27 33.02
C ILE A 156 -2.31 2.73 34.22
N LEU A 157 -1.18 3.40 33.99
CA LEU A 157 -0.32 3.90 35.07
C LEU A 157 -1.00 4.97 35.94
N LYS A 158 -1.94 5.73 35.37
CA LYS A 158 -2.70 6.76 36.10
C LYS A 158 -3.79 6.18 37.01
N THR A 159 -4.20 4.93 36.79
CA THR A 159 -5.36 4.31 37.47
C THR A 159 -4.98 3.06 38.27
N MET A 160 -3.72 2.96 38.69
CA MET A 160 -3.16 1.83 39.43
C MET A 160 -3.86 1.52 40.77
N ASP A 161 -4.56 2.50 41.36
CA ASP A 161 -5.17 2.34 42.68
C ASP A 161 -6.47 1.52 42.69
N ASP A 162 -7.12 1.32 41.53
CA ASP A 162 -8.35 0.51 41.41
C ASP A 162 -8.27 -0.48 40.22
N PRO A 163 -8.19 -1.80 40.47
CA PRO A 163 -8.12 -2.80 39.41
C PRO A 163 -9.38 -2.86 38.53
N ALA A 164 -10.54 -2.39 39.00
CA ALA A 164 -11.75 -2.33 38.19
C ALA A 164 -11.66 -1.29 37.06
N ALA A 165 -10.86 -0.23 37.26
CA ALA A 165 -10.65 0.84 36.29
C ALA A 165 -9.58 0.53 35.22
N LEU A 166 -8.86 -0.60 35.34
CA LEU A 166 -7.78 -0.98 34.41
C LEU A 166 -8.30 -1.50 33.06
N GLY A 167 -9.48 -2.13 33.05
CA GLY A 167 -10.06 -2.76 31.86
C GLY A 167 -10.21 -1.81 30.66
N PRO A 168 -10.83 -0.61 30.84
CA PRO A 168 -10.96 0.36 29.76
C PRO A 168 -9.63 0.83 29.17
N GLY A 169 -8.61 1.10 30.00
CA GLY A 169 -7.30 1.56 29.53
C GLY A 169 -6.56 0.52 28.68
N MET A 170 -6.69 -0.76 29.05
CA MET A 170 -6.11 -1.87 28.29
C MET A 170 -6.87 -2.14 26.99
N ALA A 171 -8.20 -1.99 27.00
CA ALA A 171 -9.02 -2.13 25.80
C ALA A 171 -8.64 -1.10 24.73
N VAL A 172 -8.49 0.18 25.10
CA VAL A 172 -8.04 1.25 24.19
C VAL A 172 -6.69 0.92 23.56
N ALA A 173 -5.71 0.46 24.35
CA ALA A 173 -4.38 0.12 23.85
C ALA A 173 -4.42 -0.96 22.75
N LEU A 174 -5.17 -2.03 22.98
CA LEU A 174 -5.27 -3.14 22.04
C LEU A 174 -6.12 -2.82 20.81
N LEU A 175 -7.22 -2.08 21.01
CA LEU A 175 -8.12 -1.68 19.92
C LEU A 175 -7.45 -0.70 18.96
N THR A 176 -6.66 0.26 19.45
CA THR A 176 -5.95 1.20 18.58
C THR A 176 -4.94 0.50 17.66
N VAL A 177 -4.19 -0.49 18.16
CA VAL A 177 -3.29 -1.33 17.35
C VAL A 177 -4.07 -2.12 16.30
N PHE A 178 -5.17 -2.75 16.71
CA PHE A 178 -6.05 -3.49 15.82
C PHE A 178 -6.61 -2.59 14.70
N TYR A 179 -7.08 -1.39 15.02
CA TYR A 179 -7.59 -0.44 14.03
C TYR A 179 -6.50 0.07 13.08
N GLY A 180 -5.29 0.32 13.58
CA GLY A 180 -4.15 0.70 12.73
C GLY A 180 -3.78 -0.39 11.73
N LEU A 181 -3.67 -1.64 12.20
CA LEU A 181 -3.46 -2.83 11.37
C LEU A 181 -4.61 -3.00 10.37
N PHE A 182 -5.85 -2.82 10.81
CA PHE A 182 -7.02 -2.95 9.95
C PHE A 182 -6.96 -1.98 8.77
N VAL A 183 -6.70 -0.70 9.03
CA VAL A 183 -6.62 0.30 7.95
C VAL A 183 -5.42 0.03 7.03
N ALA A 184 -4.26 -0.32 7.59
CA ALA A 184 -3.05 -0.58 6.81
C ALA A 184 -3.20 -1.81 5.89
N TYR A 185 -3.69 -2.93 6.43
CA TYR A 185 -3.71 -4.21 5.71
C TYR A 185 -5.02 -4.47 4.97
N ALA A 186 -6.17 -4.02 5.47
CA ALA A 186 -7.47 -4.22 4.81
C ALA A 186 -7.79 -3.15 3.77
N VAL A 187 -7.29 -1.92 3.93
CA VAL A 187 -7.65 -0.80 3.05
C VAL A 187 -6.45 -0.33 2.23
N ALA A 188 -5.37 0.12 2.86
CA ALA A 188 -4.24 0.73 2.14
C ALA A 188 -3.55 -0.27 1.18
N LEU A 189 -3.27 -1.50 1.64
CA LEU A 189 -2.58 -2.52 0.84
C LEU A 189 -3.32 -2.94 -0.46
N PRO A 190 -4.64 -3.23 -0.45
CA PRO A 190 -5.35 -3.53 -1.69
C PRO A 190 -5.55 -2.30 -2.58
N LEU A 191 -5.66 -1.09 -2.02
CA LEU A 191 -5.76 0.13 -2.83
C LEU A 191 -4.44 0.45 -3.55
N GLN A 192 -3.28 0.40 -2.87
CA GLN A 192 -1.98 0.65 -3.50
C GLN A 192 -1.71 -0.34 -4.64
N THR A 193 -2.02 -1.63 -4.44
CA THR A 193 -1.77 -2.67 -5.45
C THR A 193 -2.64 -2.47 -6.67
N ARG A 194 -3.93 -2.14 -6.47
CA ARG A 194 -4.84 -1.80 -7.57
C ARG A 194 -4.38 -0.57 -8.35
N LEU A 195 -3.94 0.49 -7.68
CA LEU A 195 -3.47 1.71 -8.35
C LEU A 195 -2.18 1.46 -9.14
N ARG A 196 -1.21 0.73 -8.58
CA ARG A 196 0.02 0.34 -9.31
C ARG A 196 -0.29 -0.55 -10.51
N SER A 197 -1.24 -1.47 -10.39
CA SER A 197 -1.66 -2.31 -11.51
C SER A 197 -2.30 -1.50 -12.65
N ARG A 198 -3.09 -0.47 -12.32
CA ARG A 198 -3.67 0.46 -13.31
C ARG A 198 -2.61 1.36 -13.95
N ALA A 199 -1.59 1.77 -13.20
CA ALA A 199 -0.50 2.59 -13.73
C ALA A 199 0.39 1.83 -14.73
N ALA A 200 0.47 0.50 -14.61
CA ALA A 200 1.32 -0.35 -15.43
C ALA A 200 0.64 -0.94 -16.69
N GLY A 201 -0.69 -0.80 -16.80
CA GLY A 201 -1.52 -1.36 -17.88
C GLY A 201 -1.81 -0.36 -18.98
#